data_AF-A0A0S4TRB7-F1
#
_entry.id   AF-A0A0S4TRB7-F1
#
_cell.length_a   1.000
_cell.length_b   1.000
_cell.length_c   1.000
_cell.angle_alpha   90.00
_cell.angle_beta   90.00
_cell.angle_gamma   90.00
#
_symmetry.space_group_name_H-M   'P 1'
#
loop_
_entity.id
_entity.type
_entity.pdbx_description
1 polymer ?
#
loop_
_entity_poly.entity_id
_entity_poly.type
_entity_poly.pdbx_seq_one_letter_code
_entity_poly.pdbx_strand_id
1 'polypeptide(L)'
;MKRLILTAALFLATATPAQTVPPPPSAVLSHIASAGARQTLLASYDTPQWDAILKGIASGDDDWLRVYEALRRVADAAAGEDLGDAIYDALPQRPFEVLSLLGAESGATPQQLCTFTFESKRPAKGVSAHLSRLGQALDRASSTTQREVASACRLGIEATRKAFPER
;
A
#
# COMPACT_ATOMS: atom_id res chain seq x y z
N MET A 1 -32.86 -43.24 51.88
CA MET A 1 -31.50 -43.00 51.35
C MET A 1 -31.63 -42.40 49.96
N LYS A 2 -31.47 -41.08 49.80
CA LYS A 2 -31.72 -40.34 48.55
C LYS A 2 -30.43 -39.60 48.17
N ARG A 3 -29.77 -40.04 47.09
CA ARG A 3 -28.53 -39.44 46.58
C ARG A 3 -28.91 -38.26 45.68
N LEU A 4 -28.50 -37.04 46.07
CA LEU A 4 -28.53 -35.87 45.19
C LEU A 4 -27.19 -35.76 44.47
N ILE A 5 -27.24 -35.83 43.13
CA ILE A 5 -26.10 -35.56 42.24
C ILE A 5 -26.25 -34.10 41.79
N LEU A 6 -25.30 -33.25 42.17
CA LEU A 6 -25.18 -31.88 41.65
C LEU A 6 -24.26 -31.89 40.43
N THR A 7 -24.82 -31.69 39.24
CA THR A 7 -24.09 -31.40 38.02
C THR A 7 -23.90 -29.89 37.89
N ALA A 8 -22.67 -29.42 38.04
CA ALA A 8 -22.28 -28.05 37.74
C ALA A 8 -22.10 -27.89 36.22
N ALA A 9 -22.95 -27.10 35.57
CA ALA A 9 -22.81 -26.73 34.17
C ALA A 9 -21.78 -25.60 34.03
N LEU A 10 -20.62 -25.92 33.46
CA LEU A 10 -19.55 -24.97 33.17
C LEU A 10 -19.87 -24.24 31.85
N PHE A 11 -20.34 -23.00 31.94
CA PHE A 11 -20.49 -22.12 30.78
C PHE A 11 -19.12 -21.58 30.36
N LEU A 12 -18.53 -22.12 29.29
CA LEU A 12 -17.38 -21.51 28.62
C LEU A 12 -17.85 -20.27 27.85
N ALA A 13 -17.49 -19.08 28.34
CA ALA A 13 -17.62 -17.85 27.59
C ALA A 13 -16.57 -17.83 26.47
N THR A 14 -17.00 -17.89 25.22
CA THR A 14 -16.14 -17.73 24.05
C THR A 14 -15.84 -16.24 23.85
N ALA A 15 -14.64 -15.80 24.23
CA ALA A 15 -14.17 -14.45 23.93
C ALA A 15 -13.95 -14.33 22.40
N THR A 16 -14.77 -13.53 21.73
CA THR A 16 -14.56 -13.19 20.32
C THR A 16 -13.33 -12.27 20.23
N PRO A 17 -12.32 -12.56 19.40
CA PRO A 17 -11.19 -11.67 19.25
C PRO A 17 -11.68 -10.32 18.74
N ALA A 18 -11.38 -9.25 19.49
CA ALA A 18 -11.66 -7.89 19.06
C ALA A 18 -10.87 -7.62 17.78
N GLN A 19 -11.57 -7.35 16.69
CA GLN A 19 -10.94 -6.90 15.45
C GLN A 19 -10.36 -5.51 15.72
N THR A 20 -9.03 -5.40 15.73
CA THR A 20 -8.34 -4.12 15.79
C THR A 20 -8.68 -3.34 14.53
N VAL A 21 -9.52 -2.31 14.69
CA VAL A 21 -9.83 -1.39 13.60
C VAL A 21 -8.52 -0.69 13.20
N PRO A 22 -8.12 -0.75 11.92
CA PRO A 22 -6.95 -0.02 11.43
C PRO A 22 -7.05 1.46 11.81
N PRO A 23 -5.96 2.10 12.28
CA PRO A 23 -6.01 3.52 12.59
C PRO A 23 -6.39 4.30 11.32
N PRO A 24 -7.27 5.31 11.43
CA PRO A 24 -7.51 6.20 10.31
C PRO A 24 -6.22 6.96 9.97
N PRO A 25 -6.02 7.40 8.71
CA PRO A 25 -4.80 8.10 8.32
C PRO A 25 -4.59 9.39 9.13
N SER A 26 -5.67 10.05 9.57
CA SER A 26 -5.61 11.22 10.44
C SER A 26 -4.96 10.95 11.80
N ALA A 27 -5.14 9.76 12.37
CA ALA A 27 -4.48 9.37 13.62
C ALA A 27 -2.97 9.18 13.42
N VAL A 28 -2.58 8.55 12.31
CA VAL A 28 -1.16 8.37 11.95
C VAL A 28 -0.51 9.73 11.68
N LEU A 29 -1.14 10.58 10.88
CA LEU A 29 -0.66 11.95 10.60
C LEU A 29 -0.55 12.79 11.88
N SER A 30 -1.51 12.67 12.80
CA SER A 30 -1.46 13.36 14.09
C SER A 30 -0.26 12.91 14.92
N HIS A 31 0.01 11.60 14.96
CA HIS A 31 1.17 11.06 15.67
C HIS A 31 2.50 11.49 15.02
N ILE A 32 2.57 11.53 13.68
CA ILE A 32 3.72 12.08 12.96
C ILE A 32 3.95 13.55 13.33
N ALA A 33 2.88 14.35 13.40
CA ALA A 33 2.97 15.76 13.76
C ALA A 33 3.43 15.97 15.22
N SER A 34 3.00 15.12 16.15
CA SER A 34 3.31 15.26 17.57
C SER A 34 4.65 14.65 17.98
N ALA A 35 4.97 13.45 17.46
CA ALA A 35 6.12 12.65 17.89
C ALA A 35 7.23 12.57 16.82
N GLY A 36 6.94 12.99 15.59
CA GLY A 36 7.85 12.90 14.45
C GLY A 36 7.68 11.61 13.64
N ALA A 37 8.03 11.69 12.36
CA ALA A 37 7.91 10.58 11.42
C ALA A 37 8.76 9.36 11.84
N ARG A 38 10.01 9.57 12.26
CA ARG A 38 10.91 8.48 12.67
C ARG A 38 10.37 7.72 13.88
N GLN A 39 9.88 8.44 14.90
CA GLN A 39 9.30 7.80 16.08
C GLN A 39 8.01 7.05 15.74
N THR A 40 7.18 7.62 14.85
CA THR A 40 5.97 6.96 14.37
C THR A 40 6.29 5.66 13.65
N LEU A 41 7.30 5.68 12.76
CA LEU A 41 7.76 4.49 12.05
C LEU A 41 8.22 3.42 13.06
N LEU A 42 9.14 3.76 13.96
CA LEU A 42 9.69 2.82 14.94
C LEU A 42 8.62 2.23 15.88
N ALA A 43 7.61 3.02 16.26
CA ALA A 43 6.52 2.57 17.11
C ALA A 43 5.51 1.67 16.36
N SER A 44 5.40 1.82 15.04
CA SER A 44 4.44 1.06 14.22
C SER A 44 5.05 -0.21 13.64
N TYR A 45 6.34 -0.18 13.29
CA TYR A 45 7.04 -1.28 12.62
C TYR A 45 7.00 -2.58 13.44
N ASP A 46 6.87 -3.72 12.76
CA ASP A 46 6.65 -5.05 13.35
C ASP A 46 5.38 -5.19 14.23
N THR A 47 4.40 -4.29 14.06
CA THR A 47 3.10 -4.39 14.71
C THR A 47 1.96 -4.45 13.67
N PRO A 48 0.74 -4.90 14.04
CA PRO A 48 -0.42 -4.85 13.14
C PRO A 48 -0.74 -3.43 12.61
N GLN A 49 -0.25 -2.39 13.28
CA GLN A 49 -0.38 -1.02 12.81
C GLN A 49 0.44 -0.77 11.53
N TRP A 50 1.60 -1.42 11.36
CA TRP A 50 2.38 -1.30 10.14
C TRP A 50 1.62 -1.85 8.94
N ASP A 51 1.07 -3.07 9.04
CA ASP A 51 0.25 -3.67 7.98
C ASP A 51 -0.95 -2.78 7.60
N ALA A 52 -1.57 -2.17 8.60
CA ALA A 52 -2.65 -1.21 8.38
C ALA A 52 -2.19 0.03 7.61
N ILE A 53 -1.01 0.58 7.93
CA ILE A 53 -0.39 1.70 7.20
C ILE A 53 -0.09 1.30 5.76
N LEU A 54 0.55 0.16 5.52
CA LEU A 54 0.88 -0.32 4.17
C LEU A 54 -0.38 -0.53 3.33
N LYS A 55 -1.42 -1.15 3.90
CA LYS A 55 -2.72 -1.32 3.23
C LYS A 55 -3.39 0.02 2.94
N GLY A 56 -3.27 0.98 3.85
CA GLY A 56 -3.76 2.34 3.67
C GLY A 56 -3.06 3.02 2.49
N ILE A 57 -1.73 2.98 2.43
CA ILE A 57 -0.95 3.54 1.32
C ILE A 57 -1.35 2.89 -0.01
N ALA A 58 -1.49 1.56 -0.03
CA ALA A 58 -1.92 0.81 -1.21
C ALA A 58 -3.35 1.16 -1.70
N SER A 59 -4.20 1.82 -0.89
CA SER A 59 -5.50 2.32 -1.36
C SER A 59 -5.36 3.52 -2.29
N GLY A 60 -4.27 4.27 -2.19
CA GLY A 60 -4.04 5.52 -2.91
C GLY A 60 -4.86 6.71 -2.38
N ASP A 61 -5.55 6.59 -1.25
CA ASP A 61 -6.28 7.73 -0.68
C ASP A 61 -5.32 8.88 -0.32
N ASP A 62 -5.74 10.12 -0.57
CA ASP A 62 -4.86 11.31 -0.47
C ASP A 62 -4.21 11.43 0.92
N ASP A 63 -4.94 11.12 2.00
CA ASP A 63 -4.42 11.16 3.36
C ASP A 63 -3.37 10.08 3.62
N TRP A 64 -3.54 8.90 3.02
CA TRP A 64 -2.55 7.83 3.11
C TRP A 64 -1.33 8.11 2.24
N LEU A 65 -1.48 8.76 1.09
CA LEU A 65 -0.35 9.24 0.30
C LEU A 65 0.48 10.29 1.06
N ARG A 66 -0.16 11.14 1.88
CA ARG A 66 0.53 12.06 2.80
C ARG A 66 1.28 11.31 3.92
N VAL A 67 0.71 10.22 4.44
CA VAL A 67 1.41 9.33 5.39
C VAL A 67 2.65 8.73 4.74
N TYR A 68 2.52 8.18 3.53
CA TYR A 68 3.64 7.65 2.77
C TYR A 68 4.75 8.69 2.62
N GLU A 69 4.44 9.89 2.13
CA GLU A 69 5.43 10.95 1.91
C GLU A 69 6.19 11.32 3.19
N ALA A 70 5.49 11.35 4.33
CA ALA A 70 6.09 11.65 5.63
C ALA A 70 7.02 10.53 6.13
N LEU A 71 6.59 9.27 6.03
CA LEU A 71 7.35 8.12 6.52
C LEU A 71 8.53 7.78 5.60
N ARG A 72 8.35 7.92 4.28
CA ARG A 72 9.35 7.56 3.27
C ARG A 72 10.69 8.29 3.47
N ARG A 73 10.66 9.56 3.89
CA ARG A 73 11.84 10.39 4.16
C ARG A 73 12.74 9.88 5.28
N VAL A 74 12.19 9.07 6.18
CA VAL A 74 12.93 8.54 7.36
C VAL A 74 13.10 7.03 7.32
N ALA A 75 12.46 6.36 6.36
CA ALA A 75 12.50 4.91 6.19
C ALA A 75 13.74 4.47 5.43
N ASP A 76 14.37 3.42 5.93
CA ASP A 76 15.49 2.71 5.32
C ASP A 76 15.24 1.20 5.35
N ALA A 77 16.12 0.44 4.68
CA ALA A 77 16.10 -1.02 4.65
C ALA A 77 14.67 -1.60 4.41
N ALA A 78 14.26 -2.57 5.22
CA ALA A 78 12.99 -3.28 5.08
C ALA A 78 11.77 -2.34 5.16
N ALA A 79 11.77 -1.34 6.04
CA ALA A 79 10.67 -0.36 6.09
C ALA A 79 10.58 0.47 4.79
N GLY A 80 11.72 0.79 4.19
CA GLY A 80 11.78 1.45 2.88
C GLY A 80 11.23 0.57 1.76
N GLU A 81 11.57 -0.73 1.77
CA GLU A 81 11.06 -1.72 0.81
C GLU A 81 9.55 -1.90 0.94
N ASP A 82 9.03 -2.08 2.17
CA ASP A 82 7.60 -2.20 2.45
C ASP A 82 6.79 -1.00 1.94
N LEU A 83 7.28 0.22 2.24
CA LEU A 83 6.65 1.45 1.75
C LEU A 83 6.71 1.54 0.23
N GLY A 84 7.82 1.10 -0.39
CA GLY A 84 7.97 0.97 -1.83
C GLY A 84 6.91 0.05 -2.42
N ASP A 85 6.80 -1.17 -1.93
CA ASP A 85 5.80 -2.13 -2.39
C ASP A 85 4.37 -1.57 -2.24
N ALA A 86 4.06 -0.93 -1.11
CA ALA A 86 2.74 -0.35 -0.85
C ALA A 86 2.38 0.79 -1.82
N ILE A 87 3.31 1.71 -2.10
CA ILE A 87 3.04 2.83 -3.03
C ILE A 87 2.89 2.33 -4.47
N TYR A 88 3.64 1.30 -4.86
CA TYR A 88 3.48 0.66 -6.17
C TYR A 88 2.16 -0.09 -6.30
N ASP A 89 1.64 -0.69 -5.23
CA ASP A 89 0.30 -1.27 -5.19
C ASP A 89 -0.82 -0.22 -5.36
N ALA A 90 -0.55 1.06 -5.06
CA ALA A 90 -1.48 2.18 -5.23
C ALA A 90 -1.58 2.70 -6.68
N LEU A 91 -0.61 2.39 -7.56
CA LEU A 91 -0.59 2.87 -8.95
C LEU A 91 -1.90 2.62 -9.72
N PRO A 92 -2.52 1.42 -9.66
CA PRO A 92 -3.79 1.19 -10.36
C PRO A 92 -5.00 1.91 -9.74
N GLN A 93 -4.87 2.50 -8.55
CA GLN A 93 -5.94 3.26 -7.90
C GLN A 93 -5.87 4.75 -8.26
N ARG A 94 -4.68 5.34 -8.12
CA ARG A 94 -4.43 6.78 -8.26
C ARG A 94 -3.11 7.05 -9.00
N PRO A 95 -3.05 6.71 -10.31
CA PRO A 95 -1.78 6.66 -11.03
C PRO A 95 -1.09 8.03 -11.11
N PHE A 96 -1.83 9.12 -11.28
CA PHE A 96 -1.22 10.44 -11.51
C PHE A 96 -0.62 11.02 -10.24
N GLU A 97 -1.31 10.86 -9.11
CA GLU A 97 -0.83 11.29 -7.79
C GLU A 97 0.38 10.46 -7.37
N VAL A 98 0.30 9.13 -7.54
CA VAL A 98 1.39 8.22 -7.17
C VAL A 98 2.63 8.44 -8.06
N LEU A 99 2.47 8.57 -9.38
CA LEU A 99 3.60 8.85 -10.28
C LEU A 99 4.24 10.21 -9.98
N SER A 100 3.45 11.21 -9.58
CA SER A 100 4.00 12.50 -9.15
C SER A 100 4.87 12.37 -7.91
N LEU A 101 4.42 11.60 -6.89
CA LEU A 101 5.18 11.37 -5.67
C LEU A 101 6.48 10.60 -5.94
N LEU A 102 6.39 9.49 -6.68
CA LEU A 102 7.55 8.67 -7.04
C LEU A 102 8.56 9.45 -7.90
N GLY A 103 8.07 10.29 -8.82
CA GLY A 103 8.91 11.15 -9.64
C GLY A 103 9.62 12.22 -8.82
N ALA A 104 8.93 12.82 -7.85
CA ALA A 104 9.54 13.79 -6.93
C ALA A 104 10.60 13.16 -6.02
N GLU A 105 10.40 11.91 -5.58
CA GLU A 105 11.37 11.17 -4.76
C GLU A 105 12.63 10.80 -5.53
N SER A 106 12.46 10.24 -6.74
CA SER A 106 13.55 9.57 -7.47
C SER A 106 14.14 10.38 -8.61
N GLY A 107 13.45 11.41 -9.09
CA GLY A 107 13.74 12.10 -10.34
C GLY A 107 13.44 11.27 -11.60
N ALA A 108 12.86 10.08 -11.46
CA ALA A 108 12.57 9.19 -12.59
C ALA A 108 11.36 9.67 -13.41
N THR A 109 11.39 9.38 -14.70
CA THR A 109 10.28 9.67 -15.60
C THR A 109 9.12 8.68 -15.41
N PRO A 110 7.88 9.03 -15.81
CA PRO A 110 6.76 8.11 -15.76
C PRO A 110 7.00 6.80 -16.53
N GLN A 111 7.78 6.82 -17.61
CA GLN A 111 8.15 5.61 -18.34
C GLN A 111 9.01 4.67 -17.48
N GLN A 112 10.04 5.22 -16.82
CA GLN A 112 10.92 4.44 -15.94
C GLN A 112 10.14 3.88 -14.75
N LEU A 113 9.29 4.71 -14.12
CA LEU A 113 8.46 4.31 -12.98
C LEU A 113 7.41 3.25 -13.33
N CYS A 114 6.99 3.18 -14.60
CA CYS A 114 6.09 2.14 -15.09
C CYS A 114 6.80 0.97 -15.78
N THR A 115 8.13 0.90 -15.70
CA THR A 115 8.91 -0.26 -16.13
C THR A 115 9.22 -1.13 -14.93
N PHE A 116 8.46 -2.21 -14.73
CA PHE A 116 8.49 -2.97 -13.48
C PHE A 116 9.44 -4.17 -13.54
N THR A 117 10.13 -4.41 -12.43
CA THR A 117 10.89 -5.64 -12.16
C THR A 117 10.29 -6.30 -10.92
N PHE A 118 9.51 -7.36 -11.10
CA PHE A 118 8.78 -8.02 -10.00
C PHE A 118 9.67 -8.99 -9.20
N GLU A 119 10.81 -8.49 -8.72
CA GLU A 119 11.87 -9.27 -8.06
C GLU A 119 11.54 -9.63 -6.61
N SER A 120 11.09 -8.66 -5.82
CA SER A 120 10.76 -8.82 -4.39
C SER A 120 9.35 -9.36 -4.18
N LYS A 121 8.38 -8.85 -4.94
CA LYS A 121 6.95 -9.15 -4.77
C LYS A 121 6.23 -9.21 -6.12
N ARG A 122 5.47 -10.28 -6.33
CA ARG A 122 4.52 -10.38 -7.46
C ARG A 122 3.13 -9.91 -7.01
N PRO A 123 2.39 -9.19 -7.87
CA PRO A 123 1.00 -8.85 -7.58
C PRO A 123 0.16 -10.11 -7.37
N ALA A 124 -0.71 -10.10 -6.35
CA ALA A 124 -1.49 -11.29 -5.96
C ALA A 124 -2.37 -11.87 -7.08
N LYS A 125 -2.86 -11.02 -8.00
CA LYS A 125 -3.66 -11.43 -9.17
C LYS A 125 -2.82 -11.65 -10.43
N GLY A 126 -1.50 -11.67 -10.32
CA GLY A 126 -0.56 -11.78 -11.43
C GLY A 126 -0.16 -10.45 -12.06
N VAL A 127 1.00 -10.47 -12.72
CA VAL A 127 1.62 -9.30 -13.38
C VAL A 127 0.69 -8.71 -14.43
N SER A 128 0.17 -9.52 -15.35
CA SER A 128 -0.68 -9.05 -16.44
C SER A 128 -1.97 -8.36 -15.94
N ALA A 129 -2.62 -8.94 -14.93
CA ALA A 129 -3.81 -8.34 -14.33
C ALA A 129 -3.48 -7.00 -13.67
N HIS A 130 -2.31 -6.86 -13.03
CA HIS A 130 -1.85 -5.58 -12.46
C HIS A 130 -1.62 -4.54 -13.56
N LEU A 131 -0.83 -4.87 -14.58
CA LEU A 131 -0.52 -3.98 -15.71
C LEU A 131 -1.79 -3.55 -16.46
N SER A 132 -2.76 -4.44 -16.60
CA SER A 132 -4.04 -4.14 -17.24
C SER A 132 -4.89 -3.17 -16.42
N ARG A 133 -4.95 -3.34 -15.08
CA ARG A 133 -5.64 -2.37 -14.20
C ARG A 133 -4.97 -1.00 -14.21
N LEU A 134 -3.64 -0.96 -14.20
CA LEU A 134 -2.91 0.29 -14.33
C LEU A 134 -3.22 0.98 -15.67
N GLY A 135 -3.19 0.25 -16.78
CA GLY A 135 -3.58 0.76 -18.10
C GLY A 135 -4.99 1.38 -18.11
N GLN A 136 -5.96 0.70 -17.51
CA GLN A 136 -7.35 1.20 -17.38
C GLN A 136 -7.44 2.45 -16.51
N ALA A 137 -6.65 2.54 -15.45
CA ALA A 137 -6.61 3.74 -14.60
C ALA A 137 -6.02 4.94 -15.37
N LEU A 138 -5.00 4.71 -16.21
CA LEU A 138 -4.40 5.74 -17.07
C LEU A 138 -5.35 6.24 -18.17
N ASP A 139 -6.34 5.44 -18.59
CA ASP A 139 -7.39 5.88 -19.53
C ASP A 139 -8.24 7.02 -18.95
N ARG A 140 -8.23 7.21 -17.63
CA ARG A 140 -8.97 8.29 -16.94
C ARG A 140 -8.25 9.65 -17.00
N ALA A 141 -7.16 9.77 -17.74
CA ALA A 141 -6.45 11.03 -17.94
C ALA A 141 -7.38 12.14 -18.48
N SER A 142 -7.54 13.21 -17.71
CA SER A 142 -8.46 14.30 -18.04
C SER A 142 -7.74 15.55 -18.58
N SER A 143 -6.52 15.83 -18.13
CA SER A 143 -5.72 16.99 -18.55
C SER A 143 -4.65 16.62 -19.58
N THR A 144 -4.08 17.62 -20.25
CA THR A 144 -2.95 17.42 -21.18
C THR A 144 -1.76 16.79 -20.48
N THR A 145 -1.40 17.31 -19.30
CA THR A 145 -0.32 16.76 -18.47
C THR A 145 -0.59 15.30 -18.08
N GLN A 146 -1.81 14.95 -17.66
CA GLN A 146 -2.15 13.57 -17.34
C GLN A 146 -2.05 12.66 -18.57
N ARG A 147 -2.44 13.13 -19.76
CA ARG A 147 -2.30 12.35 -21.01
C ARG A 147 -0.84 12.11 -21.37
N GLU A 148 0.04 13.09 -21.18
CA GLU A 148 1.49 12.93 -21.39
C GLU A 148 2.09 11.90 -20.43
N VAL A 149 1.79 12.02 -19.13
CA VAL A 149 2.19 11.06 -18.10
C VAL A 149 1.67 9.66 -18.44
N ALA A 150 0.41 9.54 -18.83
CA ALA A 150 -0.19 8.26 -19.22
C ALA A 150 0.48 7.65 -20.44
N SER A 151 0.78 8.44 -21.47
CA SER A 151 1.49 7.97 -22.66
C SER A 151 2.88 7.44 -22.31
N ALA A 152 3.65 8.19 -21.52
CA ALA A 152 4.98 7.76 -21.10
C ALA A 152 4.93 6.50 -20.23
N CYS A 153 4.00 6.43 -19.27
CA CYS A 153 3.83 5.26 -18.43
C CYS A 153 3.43 4.01 -19.23
N ARG A 154 2.59 4.13 -20.29
CA ARG A 154 2.25 3.01 -21.17
C ARG A 154 3.45 2.40 -21.87
N LEU A 155 4.44 3.20 -22.28
CA LEU A 155 5.69 2.69 -22.84
C LEU A 155 6.43 1.78 -21.84
N GLY A 156 6.44 2.14 -20.56
CA GLY A 156 7.00 1.30 -19.50
C GLY A 156 6.22 0.00 -19.29
N ILE A 157 4.88 0.08 -19.32
CA ILE A 157 4.01 -1.10 -19.21
C ILE A 157 4.27 -2.07 -20.38
N GLU A 158 4.42 -1.56 -21.60
CA GLU A 158 4.73 -2.36 -22.79
C GLU A 158 6.11 -3.02 -22.69
N ALA A 159 7.12 -2.29 -22.24
CA ALA A 159 8.45 -2.85 -21.96
C ALA A 159 8.37 -3.98 -20.92
N THR A 160 7.60 -3.78 -19.86
CA THR A 160 7.36 -4.79 -18.82
C THR A 160 6.68 -6.04 -19.41
N ARG A 161 5.62 -5.88 -20.20
CA ARG A 161 4.92 -7.01 -20.86
C ARG A 161 5.85 -7.83 -21.74
N LYS A 162 6.77 -7.16 -22.46
CA LYS A 162 7.76 -7.82 -23.30
C LYS A 162 8.75 -8.65 -22.48
N ALA A 163 9.14 -8.16 -21.29
CA ALA A 163 10.03 -8.87 -20.38
C ALA A 163 9.36 -10.05 -19.66
N PHE A 164 8.05 -9.99 -19.44
CA PHE A 164 7.25 -11.02 -18.77
C PHE A 164 6.11 -11.53 -19.68
N PRO A 165 6.41 -12.25 -20.77
CA PRO A 165 5.38 -12.81 -21.64
C PRO A 165 4.50 -13.80 -20.89
N GLU A 166 3.18 -13.75 -21.10
CA GLU A 166 2.27 -14.77 -20.58
C GLU A 166 2.66 -16.14 -21.15
N ARG A 167 2.78 -17.14 -20.27
CA ARG A 167 2.93 -18.55 -20.66
C ARG A 167 1.63 -19.28 -20.42
#